data_AF-A0A919YWM5-F1
#
_entry.id   AF-A0A919YWM5-F1
#
_cell.length_a   1.000
_cell.length_b   1.000
_cell.length_c   1.000
_cell.angle_alpha   90.00
_cell.angle_beta   90.00
_cell.angle_gamma   90.00
#
_symmetry.space_group_name_H-M   'P 1'
#
loop_
_entity.id
_entity.type
_entity.pdbx_description
1 polymer ?
#
loop_
_entity_poly.entity_id
_entity_poly.type
_entity_poly.pdbx_seq_one_letter_code
_entity_poly.pdbx_strand_id
1 'polypeptide(L)'
;MADDNNWAKLCYEFNGEYPTIVSVVTKDGSSDDCNSMQVTTPAPFLRITKLGKVVSFYYSEDGERWTLVRYFGVNESRSYVAGVVAQSPQGKGCRVIFQSLSITNPEAGSRF
;
A
#
# COMPACT_ATOMS: atom_id res chain seq x y z
N MET A 1 5.43 8.29 1.35
CA MET A 1 5.49 9.51 0.52
C MET A 1 6.79 10.24 0.80
N ALA A 2 7.53 10.64 -0.22
CA ALA A 2 8.68 11.54 -0.09
C ALA A 2 8.27 12.98 -0.41
N ASP A 3 7.50 13.17 -1.49
CA ASP A 3 6.94 14.44 -1.95
C ASP A 3 5.73 14.17 -2.88
N ASP A 4 5.10 15.22 -3.39
CA ASP A 4 3.89 15.14 -4.25
C ASP A 4 4.13 14.39 -5.56
N ASN A 5 5.37 14.33 -6.03
CA ASN A 5 5.76 13.65 -7.27
C ASN A 5 6.34 12.25 -7.02
N ASN A 6 6.57 11.88 -5.75
CA ASN A 6 7.25 10.65 -5.37
C ASN A 6 6.58 10.01 -4.15
N TRP A 7 5.64 9.12 -4.43
CA TRP A 7 4.87 8.42 -3.42
C TRP A 7 4.48 7.04 -3.94
N ALA A 8 4.02 6.21 -3.02
CA ALA A 8 3.40 4.96 -3.38
C ALA A 8 2.25 4.69 -2.41
N LYS A 9 1.18 4.07 -2.89
CA LYS A 9 0.03 3.66 -2.09
C LYS A 9 -0.28 2.19 -2.33
N LEU A 10 -0.79 1.56 -1.30
CA LEU A 10 -1.38 0.23 -1.31
C LEU A 10 -2.77 0.37 -0.71
N CYS A 11 -3.81 0.04 -1.46
CA CYS A 11 -5.19 0.35 -1.10
C CYS A 11 -6.10 -0.85 -1.36
N TYR A 12 -7.15 -0.93 -0.55
CA TYR A 12 -8.33 -1.74 -0.82
C TYR A 12 -9.35 -0.84 -1.52
N GLU A 13 -9.58 -1.06 -2.81
CA GLU A 13 -10.42 -0.21 -3.66
C GLU A 13 -11.49 -1.04 -4.38
N PHE A 14 -12.62 -0.42 -4.74
CA PHE A 14 -13.62 -1.05 -5.60
C PHE A 14 -13.30 -0.68 -7.05
N ASN A 15 -13.04 -1.67 -7.91
CA ASN A 15 -12.65 -1.43 -9.30
C ASN A 15 -13.83 -1.19 -10.27
N GLY A 16 -15.07 -1.23 -9.78
CA GLY A 16 -16.29 -1.15 -10.58
C GLY A 16 -17.09 -2.46 -10.61
N GLU A 17 -16.45 -3.59 -10.30
CA GLU A 17 -17.08 -4.92 -10.28
C GLU A 17 -16.92 -5.59 -8.92
N TYR A 18 -15.72 -5.56 -8.35
CA TYR A 18 -15.41 -6.18 -7.06
C TYR A 18 -14.33 -5.41 -6.29
N PRO A 19 -14.24 -5.61 -4.96
CA PRO A 19 -13.13 -5.08 -4.18
C PRO A 19 -11.81 -5.73 -4.58
N THR A 20 -10.75 -4.94 -4.69
CA THR A 20 -9.42 -5.37 -5.13
C THR A 20 -8.33 -4.67 -4.34
N ILE A 21 -7.16 -5.31 -4.24
CA ILE A 21 -5.95 -4.62 -3.80
C ILE A 21 -5.34 -3.89 -4.99
N VAL A 22 -5.19 -2.58 -4.84
CA VAL A 22 -4.56 -1.68 -5.82
C VAL A 22 -3.26 -1.18 -5.25
N SER A 23 -2.24 -1.09 -6.10
CA SER A 23 -1.00 -0.40 -5.76
C SER A 23 -0.65 0.64 -6.81
N VAL A 24 -0.16 1.79 -6.37
CA VAL A 24 0.35 2.83 -7.26
C VAL A 24 1.74 3.20 -6.80
N VAL A 25 2.67 3.30 -7.76
CA VAL A 25 4.01 3.81 -7.53
C VAL A 25 4.21 5.02 -8.43
N THR A 26 4.31 6.19 -7.83
CA THR A 26 4.53 7.45 -8.53
C THR A 26 6.00 7.86 -8.41
N LYS A 27 6.65 8.05 -9.54
CA LYS A 27 8.04 8.48 -9.66
C LYS A 27 8.13 9.67 -10.58
N ASP A 28 8.70 10.76 -10.08
CA ASP A 28 8.85 12.01 -10.80
C ASP A 28 7.57 12.48 -11.51
N GLY A 29 6.44 12.34 -10.80
CA GLY A 29 5.10 12.75 -11.26
C GLY A 29 4.39 11.74 -12.16
N SER A 30 5.05 10.67 -12.59
CA SER A 30 4.43 9.59 -13.38
C SER A 30 3.98 8.44 -12.49
N SER A 31 2.70 8.08 -12.59
CA SER A 31 2.08 7.02 -11.78
C SER A 31 2.00 5.71 -12.55
N ASP A 32 2.52 4.64 -11.93
CA ASP A 32 2.39 3.26 -12.39
C ASP A 32 1.39 2.53 -11.48
N ASP A 33 0.19 2.31 -12.01
CA ASP A 33 -0.96 1.71 -11.32
C ASP A 33 -1.09 0.21 -11.61
N CYS A 34 -1.45 -0.58 -10.59
CA CYS A 34 -1.65 -2.01 -10.72
C CYS A 34 -2.83 -2.49 -9.84
N ASN A 35 -3.88 -2.98 -10.49
CA ASN A 35 -4.92 -3.80 -9.89
C ASN A 35 -4.41 -5.24 -9.77
N SER A 36 -4.30 -5.76 -8.55
CA SER A 36 -3.54 -6.97 -8.32
C SER A 36 -4.41 -8.22 -8.12
N MET A 37 -5.34 -8.25 -7.16
CA MET A 37 -6.17 -9.43 -6.88
C MET A 37 -7.55 -9.02 -6.35
N GLN A 38 -8.57 -9.84 -6.62
CA GLN A 38 -9.87 -9.72 -5.96
C GLN A 38 -9.76 -10.05 -4.47
N VAL A 39 -10.51 -9.32 -3.65
CA VAL A 39 -10.53 -9.47 -2.20
C VAL A 39 -11.94 -9.89 -1.77
N THR A 40 -12.02 -10.95 -0.97
CA THR A 40 -13.31 -11.50 -0.51
C THR A 40 -13.67 -11.09 0.91
N THR A 41 -12.68 -10.67 1.70
CA THR A 41 -12.89 -10.13 3.05
C THR A 41 -13.27 -8.65 3.02
N PRO A 42 -14.18 -8.17 3.90
CA PRO A 42 -14.50 -6.76 4.01
C PRO A 42 -13.43 -5.94 4.78
N ALA A 43 -12.53 -6.61 5.51
CA ALA A 43 -11.55 -5.95 6.39
C ALA A 43 -10.14 -6.55 6.19
N PRO A 44 -9.52 -6.30 5.01
CA PRO A 44 -8.20 -6.81 4.72
C PRO A 44 -7.11 -6.11 5.54
N PHE A 45 -6.02 -6.82 5.82
CA PHE A 45 -4.80 -6.24 6.38
C PHE A 45 -3.85 -5.82 5.27
N LEU A 46 -3.23 -4.65 5.42
CA LEU A 46 -2.24 -4.11 4.50
C LEU A 46 -0.92 -3.89 5.24
N ARG A 47 0.20 -4.19 4.59
CA ARG A 47 1.54 -3.99 5.14
C ARG A 47 2.45 -3.39 4.07
N ILE A 48 3.26 -2.45 4.51
CA ILE A 48 4.33 -1.84 3.71
C ILE A 48 5.62 -2.01 4.50
N THR A 49 6.62 -2.62 3.86
CA THR A 49 7.97 -2.71 4.41
C THR A 49 8.90 -1.87 3.55
N LYS A 50 9.68 -0.98 4.17
CA LYS A 50 10.79 -0.30 3.50
C LYS A 50 12.10 -0.73 4.15
N LEU A 51 12.99 -1.32 3.37
CA LEU A 51 14.34 -1.70 3.82
C LEU A 51 15.38 -1.13 2.86
N GLY A 52 16.18 -0.18 3.32
CA GLY A 52 17.13 0.55 2.47
C GLY A 52 16.43 1.22 1.28
N LYS A 53 16.83 0.82 0.07
CA LYS A 53 16.32 1.30 -1.24
C LYS A 53 15.11 0.55 -1.75
N VAL A 54 14.51 -0.34 -0.97
CA VAL A 54 13.45 -1.24 -1.42
C VAL A 54 12.18 -1.00 -0.62
N VAL A 55 11.04 -1.06 -1.31
CA VAL A 55 9.72 -1.14 -0.71
C VAL A 55 9.02 -2.40 -1.20
N SER A 56 8.40 -3.13 -0.27
CA SER A 56 7.52 -4.27 -0.55
C SER A 56 6.15 -4.04 0.08
N PHE A 57 5.12 -4.34 -0.72
CA PHE A 57 3.72 -4.25 -0.37
C PHE A 57 3.15 -5.65 -0.16
N TYR A 58 2.43 -5.84 0.93
CA TYR A 58 1.78 -7.11 1.25
C TYR A 58 0.34 -6.89 1.67
N TYR A 59 -0.46 -7.92 1.42
CA TYR A 59 -1.86 -8.00 1.82
C TYR A 59 -2.11 -9.34 2.54
N SER A 60 -3.07 -9.34 3.45
CA SER A 60 -3.54 -10.54 4.14
C SER A 60 -5.03 -10.47 4.43
N GLU A 61 -5.74 -11.60 4.32
CA GLU A 61 -7.17 -11.71 4.69
C GLU A 61 -7.37 -11.89 6.20
N ASP A 62 -6.40 -12.50 6.89
CA ASP A 62 -6.49 -12.97 8.27
C ASP A 62 -5.46 -12.31 9.20
N GLY A 63 -4.49 -11.57 8.65
CA GLY A 63 -3.38 -10.97 9.39
C GLY A 63 -2.23 -11.94 9.66
N GLU A 64 -2.36 -13.21 9.28
CA GLU A 64 -1.39 -14.29 9.50
C GLU A 64 -0.64 -14.65 8.21
N ARG A 65 -1.38 -14.82 7.10
CA ARG A 65 -0.83 -15.21 5.79
C ARG A 65 -0.70 -14.00 4.90
N TRP A 66 0.54 -13.65 4.56
CA TRP A 66 0.84 -12.44 3.81
C TRP A 66 1.25 -12.76 2.37
N THR A 67 0.53 -12.18 1.41
CA THR A 67 0.83 -12.27 -0.02
C THR A 67 1.60 -11.04 -0.46
N LEU A 68 2.72 -11.21 -1.15
CA LEU A 68 3.45 -10.13 -1.80
C LEU A 68 2.62 -9.57 -2.96
N VAL A 69 2.32 -8.27 -2.91
CA VAL A 69 1.56 -7.54 -3.93
C VAL A 69 2.48 -6.85 -4.92
N ARG A 70 3.50 -6.14 -4.42
CA ARG A 70 4.42 -5.37 -5.26
C ARG A 70 5.78 -5.21 -4.59
N TYR A 71 6.84 -5.21 -5.39
CA TYR A 71 8.21 -5.01 -4.94
C TYR A 71 8.89 -4.02 -5.87
N PHE A 72 9.46 -2.93 -5.33
CA PHE A 72 10.06 -1.88 -6.15
C PHE A 72 11.16 -1.10 -5.43
N GLY A 73 12.03 -0.49 -6.24
CA GLY A 73 13.09 0.40 -5.76
C GLY A 73 12.63 1.84 -5.53
N VAL A 74 13.19 2.46 -4.49
CA VAL A 74 13.02 3.86 -4.09
C VAL A 74 14.38 4.52 -3.79
N ASN A 75 14.43 5.84 -3.79
CA ASN A 75 15.65 6.57 -3.48
C ASN A 75 15.88 6.66 -1.95
N GLU A 76 16.93 6.04 -1.45
CA GLU A 76 17.26 6.03 -0.01
C GLU A 76 17.70 7.38 0.55
N SER A 77 18.17 8.33 -0.28
CA SER A 77 18.60 9.65 0.20
C SER A 77 17.45 10.59 0.56
N ARG A 78 16.20 10.16 0.39
CA ARG A 78 15.01 10.94 0.74
C ARG A 78 14.44 10.51 2.09
N SER A 79 13.86 11.47 2.81
CA SER A 79 12.98 11.18 3.94
C SER A 79 11.61 10.73 3.44
N TYR A 80 10.97 9.82 4.19
CA TYR A 80 9.66 9.31 3.85
C TYR A 80 8.72 9.44 5.04
N VAL A 81 7.48 9.82 4.76
CA VAL A 81 6.36 9.73 5.69
C VAL A 81 5.48 8.54 5.30
N ALA A 82 5.03 7.78 6.29
CA ALA A 82 4.05 6.72 6.15
C ALA A 82 2.80 7.06 6.95
N GLY A 83 1.64 6.64 6.46
CA GLY A 83 0.36 6.92 7.09
C GLY A 83 -0.77 6.20 6.37
N VAL A 84 -1.98 6.46 6.82
CA VAL A 84 -3.21 5.91 6.23
C VAL A 84 -3.91 6.98 5.41
N VAL A 85 -4.61 6.57 4.36
CA VAL A 85 -5.38 7.46 3.50
C VAL A 85 -6.70 6.81 3.12
N ALA A 86 -7.74 7.63 3.02
CA ALA A 86 -9.04 7.25 2.46
C ALA A 86 -9.38 8.23 1.33
N GLN A 87 -9.88 7.71 0.22
CA GLN A 87 -10.21 8.51 -0.96
C GLN A 87 -11.60 8.10 -1.46
N SER A 88 -12.34 9.06 -2.02
CA SER A 88 -13.61 8.81 -2.72
C SER A 88 -13.62 9.58 -4.04
N PRO A 89 -12.85 9.14 -5.05
CA PRO A 89 -12.63 9.94 -6.27
C PRO A 89 -13.91 10.17 -7.08
N GLN A 90 -14.84 9.21 -7.06
CA GLN A 90 -16.09 9.25 -7.83
C GLN A 90 -17.32 9.67 -6.98
N GLY A 91 -17.16 9.84 -5.67
CA GLY A 91 -18.28 9.95 -4.73
C GLY A 91 -18.26 11.23 -3.89
N LYS A 92 -19.28 11.39 -3.05
CA LYS A 92 -19.37 12.51 -2.08
C LYS A 92 -18.57 12.25 -0.80
N GLY A 93 -17.93 11.09 -0.67
CA GLY A 93 -17.19 10.68 0.52
C GLY A 93 -17.21 9.17 0.74
N CYS A 94 -16.27 8.68 1.55
CA CYS A 94 -16.19 7.30 2.00
C CYS A 94 -15.85 7.30 3.49
N ARG A 95 -16.61 6.56 4.31
CA ARG A 95 -16.28 6.37 5.73
C ARG A 95 -15.40 5.13 5.85
N VAL A 96 -14.16 5.33 6.28
CA VAL A 96 -13.18 4.26 6.50
C VAL A 96 -12.83 4.21 7.98
N ILE A 97 -12.75 3.01 8.54
CA ILE A 97 -12.27 2.77 9.90
C ILE A 97 -11.01 1.92 9.79
N PHE A 98 -9.88 2.49 10.22
CA PHE A 98 -8.65 1.74 10.45
C PHE A 98 -8.71 1.20 11.88
N GLN A 99 -8.91 -0.11 12.03
CA GLN A 99 -9.03 -0.75 13.34
C GLN A 99 -7.72 -0.71 14.14
N SER A 100 -6.59 -0.75 13.44
CA SER A 100 -5.25 -0.67 14.03
C SER A 100 -4.25 -0.08 13.04
N LEU A 101 -3.19 0.50 13.58
CA LEU A 101 -2.00 0.95 12.86
C LEU A 101 -0.78 0.65 13.72
N SER A 102 0.17 -0.09 13.18
CA SER A 102 1.45 -0.36 13.82
C SER A 102 2.58 0.09 12.91
N ILE A 103 3.57 0.77 13.49
CA ILE A 103 4.78 1.20 12.80
C ILE A 103 5.96 0.69 13.63
N THR A 104 6.78 -0.15 13.00
CA THR A 104 7.95 -0.76 13.63
C THR A 104 9.16 -0.60 12.71
N ASN A 105 10.35 -0.85 13.25
CA ASN A 105 11.54 -0.99 12.43
C ASN A 105 11.47 -2.31 11.63
N PRO A 106 11.90 -2.31 10.36
CA PRO A 106 11.91 -3.53 9.55
C PRO A 106 12.92 -4.53 10.10
N GLU A 107 12.55 -5.82 10.13
CA GLU A 107 13.47 -6.88 10.51
C GLU A 107 14.48 -7.16 9.39
N ALA A 108 15.78 -7.19 9.74
CA ALA A 108 16.87 -7.38 8.77
C ALA A 108 16.83 -8.72 8.02
N GLY A 109 16.07 -9.71 8.53
CA GLY A 109 15.92 -11.04 7.94
C GLY A 109 14.79 -11.18 6.92
N SER A 110 13.91 -10.19 6.78
CA SER A 110 12.82 -10.24 5.79
C SER A 110 13.37 -9.91 4.40
N ARG A 111 14.01 -10.89 3.77
CA ARG A 111 14.23 -10.92 2.32
C ARG A 111 13.35 -12.03 1.78
N PHE A 112 12.20 -11.59 1.26
CA PHE A 112 11.00 -12.34 0.88
C PHE A 112 10.08 -12.66 2.06
#